data_AF-A0A0D0TB68-F1
#
_entry.id   AF-A0A0D0TB68-F1
#
_cell.length_a   1.000
_cell.length_b   1.000
_cell.length_c   1.000
_cell.angle_alpha   90.00
_cell.angle_beta   90.00
_cell.angle_gamma   90.00
#
_symmetry.space_group_name_H-M   'P 1'
#
loop_
_entity.id
_entity.type
_entity.pdbx_description
1 polymer ?
#
loop_
_entity_poly.entity_id
_entity_poly.type
_entity_poly.pdbx_seq_one_letter_code
_entity_poly.pdbx_strand_id
1 'polypeptide(L)'
;MPDSTQLLIGAGPDGQPIAQSMRLANRHGLIAGATGTGKTVTLQRLAEAFSDAGVAVFAADIKGDLCGLGAAANPQGKVAERIAGMPFLNYTAQAYPVTLWDIHGQSGHPLRTTISEMGPLLLGSLLELTDSQQSALYAAFKVADREGLLLLDLKDLKALLNHLRYHPELLGEDAALMTTGSSQALLRRLAVLEQQGAEALFGEPALQLEDILQPASDGRGRIHLLDASHLVHEAPKVYATFLLWLLAELFEQLPERGDADKPLLALFFDEAHLLFADTPRALQERLEQVVRLIRSKGVGVYFVTQSPGDLPDTVLAQLGLRVQHGLRAFTAKEQKSLRAVADGFRPNPAFDSLSVLTELGTGEALVGTLQEKGTPEVVQRVLVAPPQSRIGPLSEAERAALVASSPLLGRYDKPVDRESAYEVLMARKELGPTGETAPTAEEPSFTDKAGAFLGTTAGKALKSAMQQAANQMGRQLVRGLLGSLLGGSKRK
;
A
#
# COMPACT_ATOMS: atom_id res chain seq x y z
N MET A 1 19.17 -9.67 -15.98
CA MET A 1 20.32 -9.97 -15.10
C MET A 1 20.27 -8.99 -13.94
N PRO A 2 20.35 -9.45 -12.67
CA PRO A 2 20.05 -8.67 -11.47
C PRO A 2 20.97 -7.45 -11.21
N ASP A 3 21.97 -7.23 -12.06
CA ASP A 3 22.97 -6.16 -11.97
C ASP A 3 22.66 -4.97 -12.91
N SER A 4 21.43 -4.81 -13.39
CA SER A 4 21.06 -3.66 -14.23
C SER A 4 21.15 -2.34 -13.47
N THR A 5 22.20 -1.56 -13.75
CA THR A 5 22.45 -0.24 -13.15
C THR A 5 21.60 0.88 -13.76
N GLN A 6 20.79 0.57 -14.77
CA GLN A 6 19.94 1.52 -15.48
C GLN A 6 18.50 1.01 -15.63
N LEU A 7 17.57 1.96 -15.57
CA LEU A 7 16.14 1.82 -15.80
C LEU A 7 15.84 2.36 -17.22
N LEU A 8 15.84 1.47 -18.20
CA LEU A 8 15.78 1.80 -19.64
C LEU A 8 14.34 2.13 -20.10
N ILE A 9 14.16 3.33 -20.66
CA ILE A 9 12.86 3.91 -21.00
C ILE A 9 12.54 3.75 -22.49
N GLY A 10 13.50 3.99 -23.38
CA GLY A 10 13.28 4.00 -24.83
C GLY A 10 14.48 4.45 -25.64
N ALA A 11 14.24 4.85 -26.90
CA ALA A 11 15.24 5.44 -27.79
C ALA A 11 14.99 6.94 -28.00
N GLY A 12 16.06 7.73 -28.08
CA GLY A 12 16.04 9.11 -28.57
C GLY A 12 15.87 9.20 -30.10
N PRO A 13 15.77 10.41 -30.67
CA PRO A 13 15.57 10.61 -32.12
C PRO A 13 16.80 10.19 -32.97
N ASP A 14 17.94 10.02 -32.32
CA ASP A 14 19.21 9.52 -32.84
C ASP A 14 19.37 7.98 -32.69
N GLY A 15 18.34 7.31 -32.17
CA GLY A 15 18.36 5.87 -31.89
C GLY A 15 19.16 5.47 -30.66
N GLN A 16 19.66 6.40 -29.84
CA GLN A 16 20.42 6.08 -28.63
C GLN A 16 19.49 5.75 -27.44
N PRO A 17 19.89 4.85 -26.53
CA PRO A 17 19.09 4.49 -25.36
C PRO A 17 18.94 5.66 -24.38
N ILE A 18 17.71 5.97 -23.99
CA ILE A 18 17.39 6.92 -22.92
C ILE A 18 16.97 6.13 -21.67
N ALA A 19 17.68 6.33 -20.57
CA ALA A 19 17.54 5.57 -19.34
C ALA A 19 17.81 6.42 -18.09
N GLN A 20 17.20 6.06 -16.96
CA GLN A 20 17.50 6.64 -15.65
C GLN A 20 18.51 5.76 -14.89
N SER A 21 19.49 6.35 -14.20
CA SER A 21 20.34 5.59 -13.27
C SER A 21 19.51 4.95 -12.15
N MET A 22 19.69 3.66 -11.90
CA MET A 22 18.90 2.88 -10.93
C MET A 22 19.05 3.42 -9.49
N ARG A 23 20.23 3.94 -9.13
CA ARG A 23 20.51 4.63 -7.86
C ARG A 23 19.62 5.87 -7.61
N LEU A 24 19.09 6.46 -8.69
CA LEU A 24 18.21 7.63 -8.62
C LEU A 24 16.72 7.25 -8.70
N ALA A 25 16.36 5.98 -8.85
CA ALA A 25 14.96 5.54 -8.94
C ALA A 25 14.17 5.71 -7.62
N ASN A 26 14.83 5.79 -6.46
CA ASN A 26 14.16 6.20 -5.21
C ASN A 26 13.72 7.67 -5.20
N ARG A 27 14.06 8.48 -6.21
CA ARG A 27 13.62 9.88 -6.38
C ARG A 27 12.25 10.03 -7.05
N HIS A 28 11.45 8.97 -7.00
CA HIS A 28 10.06 8.95 -7.49
C HIS A 28 9.93 9.24 -9.00
N GLY A 29 8.70 9.17 -9.51
CA GLY A 29 8.44 9.60 -10.88
C GLY A 29 6.97 9.77 -11.25
N LEU A 30 6.79 10.25 -12.47
CA LEU A 30 5.51 10.60 -13.08
C LEU A 30 5.40 9.97 -14.47
N ILE A 31 4.32 9.26 -14.74
CA ILE A 31 3.92 8.83 -16.10
C ILE A 31 2.57 9.47 -16.41
N ALA A 32 2.57 10.50 -17.26
CA ALA A 32 1.38 11.29 -17.58
C ALA A 32 1.04 11.24 -19.08
N GLY A 33 -0.18 11.66 -19.44
CA GLY A 33 -0.67 11.72 -20.82
C GLY A 33 -2.07 11.14 -21.01
N ALA A 34 -2.68 11.43 -22.17
CA ALA A 34 -4.07 11.05 -22.45
C ALA A 34 -4.28 9.52 -22.53
N THR A 35 -5.53 9.07 -22.53
CA THR A 35 -5.87 7.64 -22.71
C THR A 35 -5.41 7.11 -24.07
N GLY A 36 -4.82 5.91 -24.09
CA GLY A 36 -4.32 5.26 -25.30
C GLY A 36 -2.99 5.79 -25.87
N THR A 37 -2.28 6.67 -25.15
CA THR A 37 -1.02 7.25 -25.64
C THR A 37 0.24 6.45 -25.32
N GLY A 38 0.21 5.58 -24.29
CA GLY A 38 1.35 4.71 -23.95
C GLY A 38 1.63 4.52 -22.45
N LYS A 39 0.86 5.14 -21.56
CA LYS A 39 1.08 5.10 -20.09
C LYS A 39 1.28 3.69 -19.52
N THR A 40 0.32 2.77 -19.72
CA THR A 40 0.42 1.37 -19.25
C THR A 40 1.69 0.69 -19.76
N VAL A 41 2.00 0.84 -21.04
CA VAL A 41 3.19 0.23 -21.67
C VAL A 41 4.49 0.76 -21.04
N THR A 42 4.50 2.03 -20.61
CA THR A 42 5.63 2.62 -19.87
C THR A 42 5.71 2.08 -18.45
N LEU A 43 4.58 2.03 -17.72
CA LEU A 43 4.48 1.46 -16.37
C LEU A 43 5.01 0.02 -16.38
N GLN A 44 4.49 -0.80 -17.29
CA GLN A 44 4.92 -2.17 -17.56
C GLN A 44 6.42 -2.24 -17.85
N ARG A 45 6.96 -1.41 -18.76
CA ARG A 45 8.38 -1.41 -19.09
C ARG A 45 9.29 -1.01 -17.92
N LEU A 46 8.86 -0.09 -17.05
CA LEU A 46 9.61 0.25 -15.84
C LEU A 46 9.54 -0.90 -14.80
N ALA A 47 8.36 -1.52 -14.62
CA ALA A 47 8.18 -2.67 -13.73
C ALA A 47 9.05 -3.88 -14.16
N GLU A 48 9.12 -4.16 -15.46
CA GLU A 48 10.06 -5.14 -16.02
C GLU A 48 11.52 -4.81 -15.67
N ALA A 49 11.95 -3.57 -15.89
CA ALA A 49 13.33 -3.16 -15.66
C ALA A 49 13.71 -3.13 -14.16
N PHE A 50 12.75 -2.90 -13.25
CA PHE A 50 12.95 -3.12 -11.82
C PHE A 50 13.08 -4.60 -11.47
N SER A 51 12.17 -5.44 -11.99
CA SER A 51 12.20 -6.89 -11.76
C SER A 51 13.49 -7.52 -12.29
N ASP A 52 13.90 -7.19 -13.52
CA ASP A 52 15.17 -7.64 -14.12
C ASP A 52 16.40 -7.19 -13.32
N ALA A 53 16.32 -6.08 -12.56
CA ALA A 53 17.34 -5.57 -11.65
C ALA A 53 17.23 -6.11 -10.22
N GLY A 54 16.36 -7.09 -9.93
CA GLY A 54 16.19 -7.64 -8.58
C GLY A 54 15.46 -6.72 -7.59
N VAL A 55 14.78 -5.67 -8.07
CA VAL A 55 14.00 -4.72 -7.25
C VAL A 55 12.54 -5.20 -7.20
N ALA A 56 11.97 -5.31 -6.00
CA ALA A 56 10.56 -5.65 -5.86
C ALA A 56 9.66 -4.55 -6.47
N VAL A 57 8.51 -4.94 -7.00
CA VAL A 57 7.52 -3.99 -7.55
C VAL A 57 6.18 -4.28 -6.90
N PHE A 58 5.45 -3.23 -6.52
CA PHE A 58 4.03 -3.32 -6.18
C PHE A 58 3.26 -2.29 -7.00
N ALA A 59 2.25 -2.71 -7.75
CA ALA A 59 1.40 -1.83 -8.54
C ALA A 59 -0.07 -2.04 -8.18
N ALA A 60 -0.81 -0.95 -8.05
CA ALA A 60 -2.27 -0.98 -8.13
C ALA A 60 -2.68 -1.00 -9.61
N ASP A 61 -3.31 -2.08 -10.05
CA ASP A 61 -3.83 -2.27 -11.40
C ASP A 61 -5.34 -1.97 -11.42
N ILE A 62 -5.70 -0.75 -11.83
CA ILE A 62 -7.09 -0.31 -11.95
C ILE A 62 -7.72 -0.78 -13.28
N LYS A 63 -6.91 -1.10 -14.29
CA LYS A 63 -7.40 -1.48 -15.63
C LYS A 63 -7.51 -3.00 -15.82
N GLY A 64 -6.88 -3.77 -14.93
CA GLY A 64 -6.67 -5.21 -15.07
C GLY A 64 -5.69 -5.59 -16.18
N ASP A 65 -5.00 -4.60 -16.79
CA ASP A 65 -4.19 -4.78 -18.01
C ASP A 65 -2.71 -5.05 -17.74
N LEU A 66 -2.22 -4.86 -16.50
CA LEU A 66 -0.85 -5.15 -16.10
C LEU A 66 -0.61 -6.64 -15.83
N CYS A 67 -1.65 -7.43 -15.55
CA CYS A 67 -1.49 -8.86 -15.28
C CYS A 67 -0.80 -9.64 -16.42
N GLY A 68 -0.81 -9.11 -17.65
CA GLY A 68 -0.01 -9.59 -18.79
C GLY A 68 1.50 -9.73 -18.55
N LEU A 69 2.05 -9.06 -17.53
CA LEU A 69 3.42 -9.27 -17.02
C LEU A 69 3.73 -10.76 -16.70
N GLY A 70 2.70 -11.54 -16.33
CA GLY A 70 2.82 -12.97 -16.07
C GLY A 70 2.96 -13.86 -17.32
N ALA A 71 2.90 -13.29 -18.52
CA ALA A 71 3.02 -14.01 -19.79
C ALA A 71 4.06 -13.37 -20.73
N ALA A 72 4.71 -14.19 -21.55
CA ALA A 72 5.63 -13.70 -22.58
C ALA A 72 4.90 -12.93 -23.69
N ALA A 73 5.56 -11.93 -24.27
CA ALA A 73 5.04 -11.19 -25.42
C ALA A 73 4.92 -12.06 -26.68
N ASN A 74 4.04 -11.62 -27.58
CA ASN A 74 4.01 -12.07 -28.98
C ASN A 74 4.01 -10.81 -29.87
N PRO A 75 5.17 -10.16 -30.09
CA PRO A 75 5.25 -8.86 -30.74
C PRO A 75 4.94 -8.95 -32.24
N GLN A 76 4.02 -8.11 -32.70
CA GLN A 76 3.55 -8.10 -34.09
C GLN A 76 3.37 -6.66 -34.61
N GLY A 77 3.42 -6.48 -35.94
CA GLY A 77 3.28 -5.19 -36.61
C GLY A 77 4.17 -4.10 -36.01
N LYS A 78 3.59 -2.94 -35.68
CA LYS A 78 4.27 -1.78 -35.09
C LYS A 78 5.11 -2.07 -33.84
N VAL A 79 4.81 -3.14 -33.09
CA VAL A 79 5.63 -3.54 -31.93
C VAL A 79 6.92 -4.22 -32.40
N ALA A 80 6.83 -5.13 -33.36
CA ALA A 80 7.98 -5.79 -33.97
C ALA A 80 8.85 -4.80 -34.77
N GLU A 81 8.23 -3.87 -35.51
CA GLU A 81 8.91 -2.75 -36.18
C GLU A 81 9.72 -1.91 -35.18
N ARG A 82 9.13 -1.57 -34.03
CA ARG A 82 9.80 -0.80 -32.97
C ARG A 82 10.94 -1.56 -32.31
N ILE A 83 10.81 -2.87 -32.11
CA ILE A 83 11.90 -3.73 -31.61
C ILE A 83 13.07 -3.74 -32.60
N ALA A 84 12.79 -3.92 -33.90
CA ALA A 84 13.81 -3.90 -34.95
C ALA A 84 14.54 -2.54 -35.04
N GLY A 85 13.85 -1.43 -34.76
CA GLY A 85 14.43 -0.09 -34.65
C GLY A 85 15.26 0.17 -33.38
N MET A 86 15.28 -0.76 -32.41
CA MET A 86 16.00 -0.61 -31.13
C MET A 86 16.87 -1.84 -30.83
N PRO A 87 17.91 -2.14 -31.65
CA PRO A 87 18.72 -3.35 -31.51
C PRO A 87 19.43 -3.47 -30.14
N PHE A 88 19.69 -2.35 -29.47
CA PHE A 88 20.28 -2.33 -28.12
C PHE A 88 19.40 -2.96 -27.04
N LEU A 89 18.11 -3.22 -27.30
CA LEU A 89 17.21 -3.87 -26.33
C LEU A 89 17.59 -5.32 -26.03
N ASN A 90 18.29 -6.02 -26.95
CA ASN A 90 18.50 -7.47 -26.90
C ASN A 90 17.19 -8.25 -26.63
N TYR A 91 16.11 -7.79 -27.28
CA TYR A 91 14.73 -8.11 -26.92
C TYR A 91 14.46 -9.61 -26.87
N THR A 92 14.01 -10.09 -25.70
CA THR A 92 13.59 -11.48 -25.48
C THR A 92 12.14 -11.48 -25.01
N ALA A 93 11.25 -12.22 -25.67
CA ALA A 93 9.88 -12.39 -25.17
C ALA A 93 9.88 -13.30 -23.92
N GLN A 94 9.54 -12.74 -22.75
CA GLN A 94 9.60 -13.46 -21.47
C GLN A 94 8.49 -13.04 -20.50
N ALA A 95 8.11 -13.97 -19.63
CA ALA A 95 7.24 -13.71 -18.48
C ALA A 95 8.06 -13.25 -17.25
N TYR A 96 7.41 -12.52 -16.35
CA TYR A 96 7.99 -12.03 -15.10
C TYR A 96 7.39 -12.73 -13.88
N PRO A 97 8.09 -12.77 -12.72
CA PRO A 97 7.59 -13.37 -11.50
C PRO A 97 6.48 -12.51 -10.87
N VAL A 98 5.26 -12.66 -11.38
CA VAL A 98 4.07 -11.94 -10.91
C VAL A 98 3.41 -12.69 -9.74
N THR A 99 2.89 -11.93 -8.79
CA THR A 99 1.97 -12.39 -7.73
C THR A 99 0.76 -11.47 -7.73
N LEU A 100 -0.43 -12.04 -7.88
CA LEU A 100 -1.69 -11.30 -7.92
C LEU A 100 -2.32 -11.21 -6.53
N TRP A 101 -2.87 -10.04 -6.21
CA TRP A 101 -3.61 -9.74 -4.99
C TRP A 101 -4.98 -9.15 -5.32
N ASP A 102 -5.94 -9.37 -4.44
CA ASP A 102 -7.29 -8.82 -4.47
C ASP A 102 -7.78 -8.72 -3.01
N ILE A 103 -8.44 -7.63 -2.61
CA ILE A 103 -9.00 -7.54 -1.24
C ILE A 103 -10.06 -8.62 -1.00
N HIS A 104 -10.84 -8.98 -2.03
CA HIS A 104 -11.89 -9.99 -1.94
C HIS A 104 -11.42 -11.41 -2.28
N GLY A 105 -10.19 -11.59 -2.77
CA GLY A 105 -9.62 -12.89 -3.10
C GLY A 105 -10.27 -13.63 -4.28
N GLN A 106 -10.93 -12.90 -5.20
CA GLN A 106 -11.57 -13.47 -6.39
C GLN A 106 -10.58 -13.59 -7.54
N SER A 107 -9.75 -12.56 -7.73
CA SER A 107 -8.87 -12.42 -8.91
C SER A 107 -7.36 -12.58 -8.60
N GLY A 108 -7.03 -12.75 -7.32
CA GLY A 108 -5.68 -12.93 -6.75
C GLY A 108 -5.77 -13.42 -5.30
N HIS A 109 -4.66 -13.45 -4.57
CA HIS A 109 -4.68 -13.79 -3.14
C HIS A 109 -5.41 -12.71 -2.31
N PRO A 110 -6.20 -13.09 -1.28
CA PRO A 110 -6.82 -12.13 -0.36
C PRO A 110 -5.79 -11.21 0.32
N LEU A 111 -5.91 -9.90 0.12
CA LEU A 111 -5.03 -8.91 0.76
C LEU A 111 -5.73 -8.28 1.97
N ARG A 112 -5.18 -8.54 3.17
CA ARG A 112 -5.71 -8.03 4.45
C ARG A 112 -4.67 -7.25 5.28
N THR A 113 -5.17 -6.49 6.23
CA THR A 113 -4.47 -5.89 7.39
C THR A 113 -5.39 -5.96 8.61
N THR A 114 -4.96 -5.58 9.80
CA THR A 114 -5.79 -5.52 11.01
C THR A 114 -6.18 -4.10 11.39
N ILE A 115 -7.28 -3.95 12.14
CA ILE A 115 -7.64 -2.67 12.79
C ILE A 115 -6.51 -2.18 13.71
N SER A 116 -5.80 -3.09 14.38
CA SER A 116 -4.62 -2.82 15.19
C SER A 116 -3.42 -2.30 14.39
N GLU A 117 -3.24 -2.68 13.13
CA GLU A 117 -2.18 -2.17 12.23
C GLU A 117 -2.56 -0.83 11.61
N MET A 118 -3.78 -0.72 11.08
CA MET A 118 -4.32 0.54 10.53
C MET A 118 -4.30 1.67 11.58
N GLY A 119 -4.61 1.33 12.84
CA GLY A 119 -4.49 2.23 13.98
C GLY A 119 -5.49 3.40 13.99
N PRO A 120 -5.55 4.16 15.10
CA PRO A 120 -6.57 5.20 15.27
C PRO A 120 -6.42 6.37 14.28
N LEU A 121 -5.21 6.64 13.76
CA LEU A 121 -4.97 7.78 12.87
C LEU A 121 -5.50 7.56 11.44
N LEU A 122 -5.19 6.39 10.84
CA LEU A 122 -5.63 6.08 9.47
C LEU A 122 -7.12 5.72 9.45
N LEU A 123 -7.60 4.92 10.41
CA LEU A 123 -9.04 4.67 10.61
C LEU A 123 -9.80 5.98 10.83
N GLY A 124 -9.25 6.89 11.63
CA GLY A 124 -9.82 8.20 11.87
C GLY A 124 -10.04 9.03 10.60
N SER A 125 -9.10 8.92 9.67
CA SER A 125 -9.15 9.62 8.39
C SER A 125 -10.08 8.92 7.38
N LEU A 126 -10.08 7.58 7.32
CA LEU A 126 -11.02 6.76 6.54
C LEU A 126 -12.49 6.98 6.95
N LEU A 127 -12.73 7.05 8.26
CA LEU A 127 -14.06 7.24 8.85
C LEU A 127 -14.48 8.72 8.88
N GLU A 128 -13.64 9.65 8.42
CA GLU A 128 -13.87 11.11 8.43
C GLU A 128 -14.33 11.61 9.81
N LEU A 129 -13.53 11.33 10.83
CA LEU A 129 -13.84 11.69 12.20
C LEU A 129 -13.60 13.17 12.48
N THR A 130 -14.45 13.76 13.32
CA THR A 130 -14.16 15.06 13.94
C THR A 130 -13.15 14.90 15.08
N ASP A 131 -12.45 15.96 15.47
CA ASP A 131 -11.42 15.92 16.53
C ASP A 131 -11.88 15.24 17.84
N SER A 132 -13.15 15.41 18.22
CA SER A 132 -13.76 14.75 19.38
C SER A 132 -13.97 13.24 19.16
N GLN A 133 -14.40 12.84 17.96
CA GLN A 133 -14.54 11.43 17.59
C GLN A 133 -13.16 10.76 17.45
N GLN A 134 -12.18 11.49 16.92
CA GLN A 134 -10.78 11.07 16.83
C GLN A 134 -10.17 10.86 18.22
N SER A 135 -10.39 11.79 19.14
CA SER A 135 -9.94 11.68 20.54
C SER A 135 -10.59 10.49 21.25
N ALA A 136 -11.88 10.24 21.01
CA ALA A 136 -12.56 9.05 21.50
C ALA A 136 -11.96 7.75 20.91
N LEU A 137 -11.66 7.71 19.61
CA LEU A 137 -11.01 6.55 18.98
C LEU A 137 -9.62 6.28 19.56
N TYR A 138 -8.80 7.32 19.77
CA TYR A 138 -7.51 7.19 20.48
C TYR A 138 -7.68 6.64 21.90
N ALA A 139 -8.68 7.10 22.65
CA ALA A 139 -8.96 6.60 24.00
C ALA A 139 -9.37 5.12 23.99
N ALA A 140 -10.14 4.66 22.99
CA ALA A 140 -10.46 3.24 22.83
C ALA A 140 -9.21 2.40 22.55
N PHE A 141 -8.37 2.81 21.60
CA PHE A 141 -7.10 2.11 21.29
C PHE A 141 -6.16 2.04 22.51
N LYS A 142 -6.04 3.13 23.29
CA LYS A 142 -5.27 3.16 24.54
C LYS A 142 -5.76 2.15 25.58
N VAL A 143 -7.06 1.86 25.63
CA VAL A 143 -7.60 0.77 26.46
C VAL A 143 -7.32 -0.60 25.84
N ALA A 144 -7.46 -0.76 24.52
CA ALA A 144 -7.14 -2.02 23.84
C ALA A 144 -5.69 -2.46 24.11
N ASP A 145 -4.72 -1.55 23.92
CA ASP A 145 -3.30 -1.79 24.17
C ASP A 145 -3.01 -2.15 25.65
N ARG A 146 -3.70 -1.50 26.60
CA ARG A 146 -3.54 -1.76 28.04
C ARG A 146 -4.15 -3.10 28.47
N GLU A 147 -5.31 -3.45 27.93
CA GLU A 147 -6.04 -4.69 28.23
C GLU A 147 -5.51 -5.90 27.44
N GLY A 148 -4.63 -5.68 26.45
CA GLY A 148 -4.11 -6.72 25.55
C GLY A 148 -5.11 -7.21 24.50
N LEU A 149 -6.13 -6.42 24.20
CA LEU A 149 -7.21 -6.77 23.26
C LEU A 149 -6.74 -6.58 21.81
N LEU A 150 -6.72 -7.67 21.04
CA LEU A 150 -6.39 -7.63 19.62
C LEU A 150 -7.58 -7.07 18.84
N LEU A 151 -7.36 -6.05 18.01
CA LEU A 151 -8.37 -5.52 17.09
C LEU A 151 -8.02 -6.03 15.68
N LEU A 152 -8.57 -7.19 15.31
CA LEU A 152 -8.36 -7.80 14.01
C LEU A 152 -9.33 -7.17 13.00
N ASP A 153 -10.62 -7.12 13.32
CA ASP A 153 -11.70 -6.73 12.40
C ASP A 153 -12.62 -5.59 12.89
N LEU A 154 -13.66 -5.28 12.10
CA LEU A 154 -14.64 -4.23 12.43
C LEU A 154 -15.57 -4.62 13.60
N LYS A 155 -15.79 -5.91 13.86
CA LYS A 155 -16.56 -6.44 15.00
C LYS A 155 -15.81 -6.24 16.30
N ASP A 156 -14.48 -6.39 16.32
CA ASP A 156 -13.62 -6.11 17.46
C ASP A 156 -13.76 -4.66 17.94
N LEU A 157 -13.56 -3.71 17.04
CA LEU A 157 -13.64 -2.29 17.38
C LEU A 157 -15.05 -1.90 17.83
N LYS A 158 -16.09 -2.48 17.21
CA LYS A 158 -17.48 -2.35 17.69
C LYS A 158 -17.68 -2.97 19.08
N ALA A 159 -17.11 -4.14 19.37
CA ALA A 159 -17.24 -4.80 20.66
C ALA A 159 -16.60 -3.95 21.77
N LEU A 160 -15.39 -3.45 21.51
CA LEU A 160 -14.68 -2.52 22.39
C LEU A 160 -15.46 -1.21 22.62
N LEU A 161 -15.90 -0.53 21.56
CA LEU A 161 -16.67 0.72 21.67
C LEU A 161 -18.02 0.53 22.40
N ASN A 162 -18.67 -0.62 22.25
CA ASN A 162 -19.85 -0.95 23.05
C ASN A 162 -19.49 -1.28 24.51
N HIS A 163 -18.40 -1.99 24.77
CA HIS A 163 -17.94 -2.31 26.12
C HIS A 163 -17.58 -1.03 26.91
N LEU A 164 -16.78 -0.13 26.32
CA LEU A 164 -16.40 1.15 26.93
C LEU A 164 -17.60 2.07 27.21
N ARG A 165 -18.71 1.94 26.47
CA ARG A 165 -19.96 2.66 26.75
C ARG A 165 -20.67 2.18 28.02
N TYR A 166 -20.50 0.90 28.39
CA TYR A 166 -21.02 0.35 29.65
C TYR A 166 -20.00 0.39 30.79
N HIS A 167 -18.71 0.46 30.46
CA HIS A 167 -17.58 0.46 31.38
C HIS A 167 -16.68 1.70 31.20
N PRO A 168 -17.20 2.91 31.40
CA PRO A 168 -16.42 4.15 31.23
C PRO A 168 -15.26 4.27 32.22
N GLU A 169 -15.30 3.56 33.35
CA GLU A 169 -14.20 3.47 34.32
C GLU A 169 -12.89 2.97 33.70
N LEU A 170 -12.97 2.13 32.66
CA LEU A 170 -11.79 1.61 31.95
C LEU A 170 -11.02 2.68 31.18
N LEU A 171 -11.63 3.84 30.90
CA LEU A 171 -10.98 4.97 30.22
C LEU A 171 -10.18 5.85 31.19
N GLY A 172 -10.45 5.79 32.49
CA GLY A 172 -9.81 6.64 33.50
C GLY A 172 -9.98 8.13 33.18
N GLU A 173 -8.86 8.85 33.07
CA GLU A 173 -8.84 10.29 32.74
C GLU A 173 -9.44 10.60 31.36
N ASP A 174 -9.39 9.65 30.41
CA ASP A 174 -9.93 9.83 29.05
C ASP A 174 -11.45 9.64 28.96
N ALA A 175 -12.14 9.33 30.07
CA ALA A 175 -13.59 9.08 30.10
C ALA A 175 -14.42 10.25 29.53
N ALA A 176 -13.94 11.49 29.69
CA ALA A 176 -14.59 12.69 29.13
C ALA A 176 -14.55 12.75 27.59
N LEU A 177 -13.65 12.02 26.92
CA LEU A 177 -13.53 11.98 25.46
C LEU A 177 -14.58 11.04 24.84
N MET A 178 -14.88 9.92 25.50
CA MET A 178 -15.81 8.89 25.03
C MET A 178 -17.26 9.21 25.38
N THR A 179 -17.77 10.36 24.91
CA THR A 179 -19.19 10.68 25.10
C THR A 179 -20.10 9.64 24.40
N THR A 180 -21.34 9.50 24.87
CA THR A 180 -22.35 8.67 24.18
C THR A 180 -22.54 9.08 22.72
N GLY A 181 -22.45 10.38 22.42
CA GLY A 181 -22.52 10.91 21.07
C GLY A 181 -21.33 10.50 20.19
N SER A 182 -20.11 10.61 20.72
CA SER A 182 -18.88 10.14 20.06
C SER A 182 -18.93 8.64 19.80
N SER A 183 -19.29 7.86 20.83
CA SER A 183 -19.42 6.40 20.76
C SER A 183 -20.41 5.97 19.66
N GLN A 184 -21.59 6.58 19.62
CA GLN A 184 -22.60 6.27 18.60
C GLN A 184 -22.18 6.76 17.20
N ALA A 185 -21.45 7.86 17.08
CA ALA A 185 -20.93 8.34 15.80
C ALA A 185 -19.90 7.38 15.20
N LEU A 186 -18.96 6.90 16.03
CA LEU A 186 -17.99 5.87 15.64
C LEU A 186 -18.69 4.58 15.18
N LEU A 187 -19.63 4.07 15.97
CA LEU A 187 -20.39 2.85 15.62
C LEU A 187 -21.19 3.00 14.31
N ARG A 188 -21.74 4.18 14.01
CA ARG A 188 -22.41 4.47 12.73
C ARG A 188 -21.42 4.54 11.56
N ARG A 189 -20.27 5.20 11.72
CA ARG A 189 -19.24 5.26 10.66
C ARG A 189 -18.70 3.87 10.33
N LEU A 190 -18.48 3.02 11.33
CA LEU A 190 -18.07 1.63 11.14
C LEU A 190 -19.14 0.81 10.40
N ALA A 191 -20.42 0.98 10.73
CA ALA A 191 -21.51 0.28 10.01
C ALA A 191 -21.64 0.72 8.54
N VAL A 192 -21.36 1.98 8.21
CA VAL A 192 -21.28 2.44 6.80
C VAL A 192 -20.09 1.81 6.07
N LEU A 193 -18.96 1.66 6.75
CA LEU A 193 -17.74 1.05 6.20
C LEU A 193 -17.93 -0.45 5.92
N GLU A 194 -18.62 -1.19 6.79
CA GLU A 194 -19.04 -2.58 6.53
C GLU A 194 -19.99 -2.68 5.33
N GLN A 195 -20.97 -1.78 5.23
CA GLN A 195 -21.91 -1.75 4.09
C GLN A 195 -21.20 -1.47 2.75
N GLN A 196 -20.00 -0.88 2.78
CA GLN A 196 -19.13 -0.67 1.62
C GLN A 196 -18.17 -1.86 1.35
N GLY A 197 -18.40 -3.03 1.96
CA GLY A 197 -17.63 -4.25 1.71
C GLY A 197 -16.23 -4.27 2.33
N ALA A 198 -15.85 -3.24 3.08
CA ALA A 198 -14.50 -3.08 3.63
C ALA A 198 -14.11 -4.13 4.68
N GLU A 199 -15.05 -4.93 5.18
CA GLU A 199 -14.78 -6.07 6.07
C GLU A 199 -13.76 -7.04 5.45
N ALA A 200 -13.75 -7.21 4.12
CA ALA A 200 -12.78 -8.06 3.44
C ALA A 200 -11.31 -7.63 3.60
N LEU A 201 -11.05 -6.32 3.84
CA LEU A 201 -9.70 -5.80 4.10
C LEU A 201 -9.21 -6.12 5.53
N PHE A 202 -10.11 -6.37 6.49
CA PHE A 202 -9.75 -6.45 7.90
C PHE A 202 -9.78 -7.88 8.44
N GLY A 203 -8.62 -8.38 8.87
CA GLY A 203 -8.46 -9.69 9.49
C GLY A 203 -7.10 -10.31 9.23
N GLU A 204 -6.88 -11.54 9.71
CA GLU A 204 -5.62 -12.27 9.54
C GLU A 204 -5.67 -13.34 8.42
N PRO A 205 -4.53 -13.70 7.82
CA PRO A 205 -3.21 -13.09 8.04
C PRO A 205 -3.08 -11.76 7.30
N ALA A 206 -2.56 -10.76 8.00
CA ALA A 206 -2.21 -9.47 7.43
C ALA A 206 -0.99 -9.60 6.50
N LEU A 207 -0.97 -8.77 5.44
CA LEU A 207 0.12 -8.70 4.47
C LEU A 207 1.48 -8.44 5.18
N GLN A 208 2.39 -9.41 5.09
CA GLN A 208 3.75 -9.27 5.62
C GLN A 208 4.66 -8.68 4.54
N LEU A 209 5.41 -7.61 4.88
CA LEU A 209 6.23 -6.91 3.89
C LEU A 209 7.40 -7.76 3.37
N GLU A 210 7.88 -8.73 4.14
CA GLU A 210 8.87 -9.71 3.72
C GLU A 210 8.42 -10.52 2.51
N ASP A 211 7.11 -10.78 2.36
CA ASP A 211 6.56 -11.53 1.20
C ASP A 211 6.50 -10.67 -0.08
N ILE A 212 6.54 -9.35 0.05
CA ILE A 212 6.69 -8.42 -1.09
C ILE A 212 8.17 -8.29 -1.48
N LEU A 213 9.07 -8.34 -0.50
CA LEU A 213 10.49 -8.03 -0.69
C LEU A 213 11.33 -9.25 -1.09
N GLN A 214 10.76 -10.47 -1.03
CA GLN A 214 11.42 -11.69 -1.47
C GLN A 214 11.54 -11.77 -3.02
N PRO A 215 12.76 -11.85 -3.58
CA PRO A 215 12.93 -12.07 -5.01
C PRO A 215 12.44 -13.46 -5.43
N ALA A 216 12.27 -13.67 -6.73
CA ALA A 216 12.04 -14.98 -7.31
C ALA A 216 13.32 -15.84 -7.31
N SER A 217 13.16 -17.13 -7.56
CA SER A 217 14.24 -18.12 -7.59
C SER A 217 15.28 -17.90 -8.72
N ASP A 218 14.96 -17.08 -9.71
CA ASP A 218 15.87 -16.62 -10.77
C ASP A 218 16.63 -15.31 -10.40
N GLY A 219 16.42 -14.79 -9.19
CA GLY A 219 17.02 -13.55 -8.70
C GLY A 219 16.33 -12.27 -9.17
N ARG A 220 15.25 -12.35 -9.96
CA ARG A 220 14.45 -11.17 -10.33
C ARG A 220 13.57 -10.72 -9.17
N GLY A 221 13.32 -9.42 -9.10
CA GLY A 221 12.41 -8.83 -8.12
C GLY A 221 10.96 -9.22 -8.44
N ARG A 222 10.20 -9.61 -7.42
CA ARG A 222 8.80 -10.03 -7.60
C ARG A 222 7.93 -8.83 -7.95
N ILE A 223 6.97 -9.04 -8.87
CA ILE A 223 5.99 -8.02 -9.25
C ILE A 223 4.65 -8.36 -8.61
N HIS A 224 4.25 -7.59 -7.63
CA HIS A 224 2.95 -7.69 -6.96
C HIS A 224 1.96 -6.77 -7.66
N LEU A 225 0.82 -7.31 -8.09
CA LEU A 225 -0.26 -6.54 -8.71
C LEU A 225 -1.50 -6.67 -7.81
N LEU A 226 -1.95 -5.56 -7.25
CA LEU A 226 -3.27 -5.48 -6.62
C LEU A 226 -4.29 -5.15 -7.70
N ASP A 227 -5.20 -6.09 -7.97
CA ASP A 227 -6.35 -5.85 -8.82
C ASP A 227 -7.32 -4.90 -8.10
N ALA A 228 -7.43 -3.67 -8.60
CA ALA A 228 -8.24 -2.60 -8.05
C ALA A 228 -9.43 -2.23 -8.96
N SER A 229 -9.63 -2.99 -10.05
CA SER A 229 -10.58 -2.71 -11.13
C SER A 229 -12.03 -2.53 -10.66
N HIS A 230 -12.47 -3.35 -9.72
CA HIS A 230 -13.76 -3.22 -9.03
C HIS A 230 -13.68 -2.27 -7.82
N LEU A 231 -12.69 -2.51 -6.96
CA LEU A 231 -12.51 -1.84 -5.67
C LEU A 231 -12.52 -0.30 -5.78
N VAL A 232 -11.89 0.27 -6.80
CA VAL A 232 -11.79 1.73 -6.95
C VAL A 232 -13.10 2.40 -7.36
N HIS A 233 -14.05 1.64 -7.91
CA HIS A 233 -15.39 2.13 -8.26
C HIS A 233 -16.41 1.83 -7.16
N GLU A 234 -16.29 0.68 -6.50
CA GLU A 234 -17.23 0.21 -5.48
C GLU A 234 -16.91 0.77 -4.07
N ALA A 235 -15.63 0.90 -3.73
CA ALA A 235 -15.16 1.38 -2.42
C ALA A 235 -13.86 2.23 -2.48
N PRO A 236 -13.81 3.35 -3.25
CA PRO A 236 -12.59 4.16 -3.43
C PRO A 236 -11.89 4.63 -2.14
N LYS A 237 -12.63 4.86 -1.04
CA LYS A 237 -12.04 5.22 0.26
C LYS A 237 -11.24 4.08 0.89
N VAL A 238 -11.65 2.84 0.67
CA VAL A 238 -10.93 1.63 1.12
C VAL A 238 -9.64 1.50 0.32
N TYR A 239 -9.69 1.67 -1.00
CA TYR A 239 -8.51 1.72 -1.88
C TYR A 239 -7.48 2.77 -1.45
N ALA A 240 -7.89 4.04 -1.31
CA ALA A 240 -6.98 5.13 -0.94
C ALA A 240 -6.39 4.94 0.46
N THR A 241 -7.18 4.46 1.43
CA THR A 241 -6.69 4.20 2.80
C THR A 241 -5.75 3.00 2.82
N PHE A 242 -6.04 1.93 2.09
CA PHE A 242 -5.15 0.78 1.97
C PHE A 242 -3.76 1.19 1.44
N LEU A 243 -3.71 1.98 0.38
CA LEU A 243 -2.43 2.41 -0.20
C LEU A 243 -1.67 3.39 0.70
N LEU A 244 -2.36 4.23 1.50
CA LEU A 244 -1.68 5.00 2.54
C LEU A 244 -1.18 4.13 3.70
N TRP A 245 -1.94 3.12 4.12
CA TRP A 245 -1.48 2.15 5.12
C TRP A 245 -0.23 1.43 4.64
N LEU A 246 -0.23 0.91 3.41
CA LEU A 246 0.95 0.26 2.82
C LEU A 246 2.17 1.20 2.80
N LEU A 247 1.97 2.47 2.42
CA LEU A 247 3.01 3.50 2.45
C LEU A 247 3.53 3.78 3.88
N ALA A 248 2.64 3.83 4.88
CA ALA A 248 2.98 4.09 6.27
C ALA A 248 3.70 2.89 6.92
N GLU A 249 3.18 1.68 6.73
CA GLU A 249 3.75 0.43 7.24
C GLU A 249 5.12 0.14 6.60
N LEU A 250 5.30 0.43 5.30
CA LEU A 250 6.62 0.45 4.65
C LEU A 250 7.55 1.52 5.24
N PHE A 251 7.04 2.71 5.59
CA PHE A 251 7.85 3.73 6.24
C PHE A 251 8.23 3.36 7.68
N GLU A 252 7.38 2.65 8.42
CA GLU A 252 7.68 2.24 9.80
C GLU A 252 8.60 1.03 9.88
N GLN A 253 8.32 -0.06 9.15
CA GLN A 253 9.08 -1.31 9.26
C GLN A 253 10.44 -1.29 8.54
N LEU A 254 10.59 -0.56 7.42
CA LEU A 254 11.85 -0.59 6.67
C LEU A 254 12.98 0.17 7.41
N PRO A 255 14.23 -0.33 7.39
CA PRO A 255 15.38 0.45 7.84
C PRO A 255 15.68 1.60 6.86
N GLU A 256 16.34 2.65 7.34
CA GLU A 256 16.94 3.64 6.43
C GLU A 256 18.09 3.00 5.64
N ARG A 257 18.15 3.26 4.33
CA ARG A 257 19.10 2.62 3.40
C ARG A 257 20.16 3.55 2.83
N GLY A 258 20.00 4.87 3.01
CA GLY A 258 20.92 5.87 2.48
C GLY A 258 21.05 5.81 0.95
N ASP A 259 22.29 5.96 0.48
CA ASP A 259 22.65 6.05 -0.94
C ASP A 259 22.96 4.65 -1.53
N ALA A 260 21.93 3.81 -1.65
CA ALA A 260 22.02 2.48 -2.26
C ALA A 260 21.98 2.53 -3.80
N ASP A 261 22.70 1.62 -4.48
CA ASP A 261 22.82 1.61 -5.95
C ASP A 261 21.53 1.21 -6.71
N LYS A 262 20.55 0.66 -5.99
CA LYS A 262 19.18 0.44 -6.47
C LYS A 262 18.17 0.55 -5.31
N PRO A 263 16.92 0.96 -5.58
CA PRO A 263 15.84 0.91 -4.59
C PRO A 263 15.59 -0.53 -4.13
N LEU A 264 14.91 -0.66 -2.99
CA LEU A 264 14.42 -1.94 -2.47
C LEU A 264 13.07 -2.33 -3.09
N LEU A 265 12.22 -1.33 -3.32
CA LEU A 265 10.84 -1.48 -3.81
C LEU A 265 10.47 -0.31 -4.71
N ALA A 266 9.74 -0.58 -5.80
CA ALA A 266 9.09 0.42 -6.62
C ALA A 266 7.56 0.29 -6.49
N LEU A 267 6.90 1.33 -5.98
CA LEU A 267 5.45 1.44 -5.89
C LEU A 267 4.90 2.16 -7.13
N PHE A 268 3.89 1.59 -7.78
CA PHE A 268 3.16 2.22 -8.88
C PHE A 268 1.69 2.43 -8.52
N PHE A 269 1.20 3.63 -8.76
CA PHE A 269 -0.21 3.99 -8.60
C PHE A 269 -0.78 4.34 -9.98
N ASP A 270 -1.54 3.42 -10.57
CA ASP A 270 -2.35 3.72 -11.76
C ASP A 270 -3.54 4.62 -11.39
N GLU A 271 -4.00 5.41 -12.36
CA GLU A 271 -4.95 6.53 -12.21
C GLU A 271 -4.79 7.29 -10.87
N ALA A 272 -3.54 7.68 -10.58
CA ALA A 272 -3.08 8.25 -9.31
C ALA A 272 -3.88 9.44 -8.77
N HIS A 273 -4.63 10.15 -9.62
CA HIS A 273 -5.57 11.19 -9.20
C HIS A 273 -6.60 10.70 -8.16
N LEU A 274 -6.93 9.41 -8.17
CA LEU A 274 -7.87 8.77 -7.24
C LEU A 274 -7.33 8.62 -5.80
N LEU A 275 -6.04 8.91 -5.57
CA LEU A 275 -5.45 9.04 -4.23
C LEU A 275 -5.62 10.45 -3.62
N PHE A 276 -6.08 11.42 -4.40
CA PHE A 276 -6.17 12.83 -4.01
C PHE A 276 -7.57 13.41 -4.21
N ALA A 277 -8.31 12.95 -5.22
CA ALA A 277 -9.71 13.29 -5.45
C ALA A 277 -10.57 12.90 -4.24
N ASP A 278 -11.48 13.80 -3.83
CA ASP A 278 -12.41 13.68 -2.69
C ASP A 278 -11.79 13.17 -1.37
N THR A 279 -10.47 13.27 -1.25
CA THR A 279 -9.69 12.73 -0.16
C THR A 279 -9.54 13.80 0.94
N PRO A 280 -9.85 13.49 2.22
CA PRO A 280 -9.76 14.47 3.30
C PRO A 280 -8.37 15.11 3.37
N ARG A 281 -8.32 16.43 3.56
CA ARG A 281 -7.06 17.21 3.59
C ARG A 281 -6.00 16.63 4.52
N ALA A 282 -6.39 16.12 5.70
CA ALA A 282 -5.47 15.47 6.62
C ALA A 282 -4.82 14.20 6.02
N LEU A 283 -5.54 13.43 5.20
CA LEU A 283 -5.02 12.27 4.49
C LEU A 283 -4.07 12.70 3.36
N GLN A 284 -4.40 13.76 2.61
CA GLN A 284 -3.52 14.36 1.58
C GLN A 284 -2.18 14.82 2.20
N GLU A 285 -2.23 15.61 3.28
CA GLU A 285 -1.03 16.11 3.98
C GLU A 285 -0.16 14.96 4.54
N ARG A 286 -0.77 13.82 4.92
CA ARG A 286 -0.02 12.60 5.30
C ARG A 286 0.59 11.88 4.09
N LEU A 287 -0.14 11.74 2.99
CA LEU A 287 0.39 11.14 1.76
C LEU A 287 1.61 11.94 1.26
N GLU A 288 1.51 13.27 1.20
CA GLU A 288 2.62 14.18 0.89
C GLU A 288 3.82 14.00 1.83
N GLN A 289 3.56 13.90 3.13
CA GLN A 289 4.60 13.65 4.14
C GLN A 289 5.29 12.29 3.90
N VAL A 290 4.55 11.21 3.67
CA VAL A 290 5.12 9.87 3.54
C VAL A 290 5.88 9.73 2.21
N VAL A 291 5.37 10.24 1.09
CA VAL A 291 6.10 10.24 -0.20
C VAL A 291 7.46 10.92 -0.05
N ARG A 292 7.52 12.08 0.60
CA ARG A 292 8.78 12.81 0.84
C ARG A 292 9.78 12.03 1.71
N LEU A 293 9.30 11.19 2.64
CA LEU A 293 10.13 10.49 3.62
C LEU A 293 10.54 9.07 3.20
N ILE A 294 9.64 8.32 2.53
CA ILE A 294 9.83 6.90 2.21
C ILE A 294 11.03 6.64 1.27
N ARG A 295 11.51 7.68 0.58
CA ARG A 295 12.77 7.68 -0.16
C ARG A 295 13.98 7.27 0.70
N SER A 296 14.07 7.68 1.98
CA SER A 296 15.21 7.29 2.85
C SER A 296 15.23 5.79 3.16
N LYS A 297 14.06 5.13 3.08
CA LYS A 297 13.89 3.67 3.19
C LYS A 297 14.22 2.94 1.89
N GLY A 298 14.59 3.67 0.82
CA GLY A 298 14.93 3.11 -0.49
C GLY A 298 13.72 2.72 -1.34
N VAL A 299 12.54 3.31 -1.10
CA VAL A 299 11.33 3.06 -1.92
C VAL A 299 11.19 4.14 -2.99
N GLY A 300 11.02 3.72 -4.25
CA GLY A 300 10.57 4.60 -5.33
C GLY A 300 9.05 4.63 -5.42
N VAL A 301 8.45 5.77 -5.77
CA VAL A 301 6.99 5.92 -5.92
C VAL A 301 6.69 6.54 -7.28
N TYR A 302 5.80 5.91 -8.05
CA TYR A 302 5.53 6.25 -9.44
C TYR A 302 4.04 6.50 -9.63
N PHE A 303 3.69 7.77 -9.84
CA PHE A 303 2.31 8.18 -10.08
C PHE A 303 2.01 8.11 -11.58
N VAL A 304 0.96 7.39 -11.96
CA VAL A 304 0.51 7.26 -13.35
C VAL A 304 -0.86 7.89 -13.48
N THR A 305 -1.00 8.95 -14.27
CA THR A 305 -2.21 9.79 -14.31
C THR A 305 -2.45 10.38 -15.69
N GLN A 306 -3.56 11.10 -15.91
CA GLN A 306 -3.89 11.68 -17.22
C GLN A 306 -3.19 13.03 -17.43
N SER A 307 -3.22 13.92 -16.45
CA SER A 307 -2.50 15.20 -16.41
C SER A 307 -1.62 15.28 -15.15
N PRO A 308 -0.42 15.89 -15.22
CA PRO A 308 0.35 16.22 -14.02
C PRO A 308 -0.43 17.08 -13.02
N GLY A 309 -1.31 17.96 -13.52
CA GLY A 309 -2.17 18.83 -12.71
C GLY A 309 -3.32 18.12 -11.98
N ASP A 310 -3.39 16.78 -12.05
CA ASP A 310 -4.29 15.97 -11.23
C ASP A 310 -3.66 15.58 -9.87
N LEU A 311 -2.42 16.01 -9.61
CA LEU A 311 -1.63 15.74 -8.39
C LEU A 311 -1.25 17.07 -7.70
N PRO A 312 -1.06 17.10 -6.36
CA PRO A 312 -0.61 18.30 -5.66
C PRO A 312 0.80 18.76 -6.06
N ASP A 313 1.03 20.07 -6.15
CA ASP A 313 2.34 20.68 -6.48
C ASP A 313 3.48 20.19 -5.57
N THR A 314 3.17 19.96 -4.29
CA THR A 314 4.09 19.43 -3.27
C THR A 314 4.55 18.01 -3.57
N VAL A 315 3.68 17.17 -4.15
CA VAL A 315 4.01 15.83 -4.66
C VAL A 315 4.80 15.96 -5.96
N LEU A 316 4.33 16.76 -6.93
CA LEU A 316 5.00 16.99 -8.22
C LEU A 316 6.46 17.46 -8.05
N ALA A 317 6.72 18.27 -7.02
CA ALA A 317 8.06 18.73 -6.65
C ALA A 317 9.00 17.61 -6.15
N GLN A 318 8.48 16.45 -5.70
CA GLN A 318 9.30 15.28 -5.35
C GLN A 318 9.59 14.38 -6.57
N LEU A 319 8.84 14.50 -7.67
CA LEU A 319 8.90 13.54 -8.79
C LEU A 319 10.08 13.83 -9.72
N GLY A 320 11.16 13.07 -9.52
CA GLY A 320 12.42 13.19 -10.23
C GLY A 320 12.37 12.75 -11.70
N LEU A 321 11.93 11.51 -11.96
CA LEU A 321 11.74 11.02 -13.32
C LEU A 321 10.38 11.49 -13.87
N ARG A 322 10.36 12.13 -15.05
CA ARG A 322 9.12 12.58 -15.69
C ARG A 322 9.00 12.01 -17.09
N VAL A 323 7.93 11.25 -17.36
CA VAL A 323 7.58 10.71 -18.67
C VAL A 323 6.19 11.23 -19.06
N GLN A 324 6.14 12.17 -19.99
CA GLN A 324 4.92 12.81 -20.47
C GLN A 324 4.60 12.34 -21.89
N HIS A 325 3.66 11.41 -22.01
CA HIS A 325 3.06 11.04 -23.30
C HIS A 325 2.18 12.18 -23.83
N GLY A 326 1.78 12.08 -25.10
CA GLY A 326 0.95 13.08 -25.77
C GLY A 326 -0.29 13.51 -24.97
N LEU A 327 -0.58 14.82 -25.02
CA LEU A 327 -1.74 15.45 -24.41
C LEU A 327 -2.65 16.02 -25.50
N ARG A 328 -3.96 15.89 -25.33
CA ARG A 328 -4.95 16.49 -26.23
C ARG A 328 -5.51 17.73 -25.55
N ALA A 329 -5.48 18.87 -26.24
CA ALA A 329 -5.92 20.16 -25.69
C ALA A 329 -6.90 20.85 -26.64
N PHE A 330 -8.20 20.71 -26.36
CA PHE A 330 -9.29 21.30 -27.13
C PHE A 330 -9.83 22.58 -26.49
N THR A 331 -9.66 22.72 -25.18
CA THR A 331 -10.14 23.83 -24.35
C THR A 331 -9.01 24.76 -23.91
N ALA A 332 -9.37 26.00 -23.57
CA ALA A 332 -8.41 26.97 -22.99
C ALA A 332 -7.84 26.52 -21.63
N LYS A 333 -8.51 25.62 -20.89
CA LYS A 333 -7.98 25.02 -19.65
C LYS A 333 -6.85 24.04 -19.97
N GLU A 334 -7.09 23.11 -20.88
CA GLU A 334 -6.10 22.11 -21.30
C GLU A 334 -4.89 22.79 -21.96
N GLN A 335 -5.10 23.83 -22.79
CA GLN A 335 -4.01 24.60 -23.38
C GLN A 335 -3.15 25.36 -22.34
N LYS A 336 -3.71 25.73 -21.17
CA LYS A 336 -2.92 26.29 -20.06
C LYS A 336 -2.15 25.19 -19.33
N SER A 337 -2.79 24.05 -19.08
CA SER A 337 -2.15 22.87 -18.49
C SER A 337 -0.97 22.41 -19.35
N LEU A 338 -1.14 22.31 -20.67
CA LEU A 338 -0.12 21.89 -21.62
C LEU A 338 1.14 22.78 -21.58
N ARG A 339 0.96 24.10 -21.41
CA ARG A 339 2.08 25.04 -21.22
C ARG A 339 2.81 24.79 -19.91
N ALA A 340 2.08 24.72 -18.79
CA ALA A 340 2.67 24.42 -17.49
C ALA A 340 3.42 23.07 -17.45
N VAL A 341 2.97 22.09 -18.23
CA VAL A 341 3.67 20.81 -18.41
C VAL A 341 4.95 20.97 -19.23
N ALA A 342 4.94 21.74 -20.31
CA ALA A 342 6.15 22.06 -21.09
C ALA A 342 7.18 22.85 -20.25
N ASP A 343 6.72 23.88 -19.52
CA ASP A 343 7.52 24.73 -18.63
C ASP A 343 8.10 23.92 -17.43
N GLY A 344 7.48 22.78 -17.08
CA GLY A 344 7.94 21.85 -16.06
C GLY A 344 9.12 20.95 -16.45
N PHE A 345 9.60 21.05 -17.70
CA PHE A 345 10.80 20.37 -18.20
C PHE A 345 11.99 21.32 -18.32
N ARG A 346 13.22 20.79 -18.21
CA ARG A 346 14.42 21.56 -18.52
C ARG A 346 14.54 21.70 -20.06
N PRO A 347 14.57 22.93 -20.62
CA PRO A 347 14.49 23.16 -22.06
C PRO A 347 15.58 22.45 -22.88
N ASN A 348 15.21 21.97 -24.06
CA ASN A 348 16.12 21.40 -25.05
C ASN A 348 16.33 22.40 -26.22
N PRO A 349 17.58 22.81 -26.53
CA PRO A 349 17.85 23.69 -27.68
C PRO A 349 17.46 23.12 -29.05
N ALA A 350 17.22 21.81 -29.17
CA ALA A 350 16.86 21.14 -30.43
C ALA A 350 15.37 21.15 -30.76
N PHE A 351 14.47 21.39 -29.79
CA PHE A 351 13.02 21.43 -30.04
C PHE A 351 12.25 22.22 -28.97
N ASP A 352 11.16 22.88 -29.37
CA ASP A 352 10.19 23.41 -28.41
C ASP A 352 9.35 22.27 -27.79
N SER A 353 9.33 22.21 -26.46
CA SER A 353 8.60 21.17 -25.72
C SER A 353 7.08 21.34 -25.81
N LEU A 354 6.57 22.56 -25.92
CA LEU A 354 5.13 22.80 -26.08
C LEU A 354 4.62 22.27 -27.42
N SER A 355 5.35 22.55 -28.50
CA SER A 355 5.04 22.04 -29.84
C SER A 355 5.09 20.51 -29.88
N VAL A 356 6.20 19.90 -29.43
CA VAL A 356 6.36 18.43 -29.47
C VAL A 356 5.26 17.71 -28.68
N LEU A 357 4.82 18.23 -27.52
CA LEU A 357 3.72 17.63 -26.75
C LEU A 357 2.39 17.51 -27.52
N THR A 358 2.17 18.30 -28.57
CA THR A 358 1.00 18.19 -29.46
C THR A 358 1.21 17.21 -30.63
N GLU A 359 2.46 16.84 -30.93
CA GLU A 359 2.84 15.94 -32.02
C GLU A 359 3.03 14.48 -31.60
N LEU A 360 3.21 14.20 -30.30
CA LEU A 360 3.59 12.87 -29.79
C LEU A 360 2.61 11.76 -30.22
N GLY A 361 3.13 10.75 -30.91
CA GLY A 361 2.40 9.55 -31.29
C GLY A 361 2.21 8.53 -30.15
N THR A 362 1.45 7.46 -30.41
CA THR A 362 1.27 6.37 -29.42
C THR A 362 2.59 5.63 -29.14
N GLY A 363 3.05 5.72 -27.90
CA GLY A 363 4.33 5.23 -27.43
C GLY A 363 5.47 6.22 -27.60
N GLU A 364 5.19 7.49 -27.88
CA GLU A 364 6.15 8.58 -27.77
C GLU A 364 5.90 9.43 -26.52
N ALA A 365 6.97 9.91 -25.88
CA ALA A 365 6.91 10.77 -24.72
C ALA A 365 7.99 11.87 -24.75
N LEU A 366 7.75 12.98 -24.05
CA LEU A 366 8.85 13.79 -23.50
C LEU A 366 9.35 13.15 -22.20
N VAL A 367 10.66 12.97 -22.08
CA VAL A 367 11.31 12.34 -20.93
C VAL A 367 12.32 13.29 -20.31
N GLY A 368 12.13 13.58 -19.02
CA GLY A 368 13.09 14.28 -18.17
C GLY A 368 13.69 13.30 -17.16
N THR A 369 14.95 12.93 -17.39
CA THR A 369 15.79 12.16 -16.47
C THR A 369 16.48 13.04 -15.43
N LEU A 370 17.07 12.43 -14.42
CA LEU A 370 17.97 13.05 -13.46
C LEU A 370 19.42 12.64 -13.71
N GLN A 371 20.28 13.65 -13.74
CA GLN A 371 21.74 13.52 -13.71
C GLN A 371 22.21 13.01 -12.34
N GLU A 372 23.46 12.55 -12.22
CA GLU A 372 24.06 11.94 -11.01
C GLU A 372 23.74 12.65 -9.69
N LYS A 373 23.83 13.99 -9.66
CA LYS A 373 23.57 14.81 -8.45
C LYS A 373 22.08 14.96 -8.11
N GLY A 374 21.20 14.40 -8.92
CA GLY A 374 19.74 14.56 -8.86
C GLY A 374 19.22 15.85 -9.49
N THR A 375 20.02 16.52 -10.32
CA THR A 375 19.60 17.68 -11.12
C THR A 375 18.89 17.24 -12.40
N PRO A 376 17.80 17.90 -12.84
CA PRO A 376 17.12 17.57 -14.09
C PRO A 376 18.04 17.64 -15.31
N GLU A 377 17.99 16.61 -16.12
CA GLU A 377 18.61 16.53 -17.44
C GLU A 377 17.79 17.30 -18.49
N VAL A 378 18.39 17.60 -19.64
CA VAL A 378 17.68 18.20 -20.77
C VAL A 378 16.63 17.22 -21.29
N VAL A 379 15.39 17.68 -21.45
CA VAL A 379 14.28 16.83 -21.89
C VAL A 379 14.51 16.22 -23.28
N GLN A 380 14.18 14.95 -23.47
CA GLN A 380 14.30 14.24 -24.74
C GLN A 380 12.93 13.84 -25.29
N ARG A 381 12.75 13.85 -26.62
CA ARG A 381 11.65 13.13 -27.29
C ARG A 381 12.07 11.67 -27.40
N VAL A 382 11.28 10.77 -26.80
CA VAL A 382 11.63 9.36 -26.65
C VAL A 382 10.54 8.47 -27.23
N LEU A 383 10.94 7.51 -28.07
CA LEU A 383 10.11 6.38 -28.47
C LEU A 383 10.26 5.27 -27.42
N VAL A 384 9.20 4.98 -26.68
CA VAL A 384 9.24 4.08 -25.51
C VAL A 384 9.50 2.63 -25.93
N ALA A 385 10.43 1.98 -25.23
CA ALA A 385 10.83 0.60 -25.46
C ALA A 385 9.65 -0.36 -25.22
N PRO A 386 9.35 -1.28 -26.16
CA PRO A 386 8.36 -2.33 -25.95
C PRO A 386 8.69 -3.23 -24.75
N PRO A 387 7.67 -3.63 -23.95
CA PRO A 387 7.84 -4.64 -22.92
C PRO A 387 8.13 -6.02 -23.52
N GLN A 388 8.86 -6.83 -22.76
CA GLN A 388 9.20 -8.22 -23.05
C GLN A 388 8.05 -9.20 -22.72
N SER A 389 7.11 -8.76 -21.88
CA SER A 389 5.88 -9.44 -21.50
C SER A 389 4.66 -9.00 -22.32
N ARG A 390 3.54 -9.72 -22.17
CA ARG A 390 2.30 -9.45 -22.91
C ARG A 390 1.73 -8.08 -22.55
N ILE A 391 1.46 -7.25 -23.56
CA ILE A 391 0.62 -6.05 -23.39
C ILE A 391 -0.84 -6.49 -23.33
N GLY A 392 -1.55 -6.12 -22.27
CA GLY A 392 -2.94 -6.50 -22.04
C GLY A 392 -3.10 -7.80 -21.22
N PRO A 393 -4.33 -8.11 -20.80
CA PRO A 393 -4.60 -9.04 -19.71
C PRO A 393 -4.24 -10.51 -19.99
N LEU A 394 -4.12 -11.26 -18.90
CA LEU A 394 -4.23 -12.72 -18.90
C LEU A 394 -5.68 -13.15 -19.10
N SER A 395 -5.88 -14.31 -19.72
CA SER A 395 -7.16 -15.02 -19.64
C SER A 395 -7.41 -15.54 -18.21
N GLU A 396 -8.66 -15.83 -17.88
CA GLU A 396 -9.06 -16.39 -16.58
C GLU A 396 -8.30 -17.68 -16.23
N ALA A 397 -8.07 -18.56 -17.22
CA ALA A 397 -7.31 -19.79 -17.05
C ALA A 397 -5.81 -19.53 -16.76
N GLU A 398 -5.20 -18.54 -17.41
CA GLU A 398 -3.81 -18.13 -17.16
C GLU A 398 -3.68 -17.46 -15.77
N ARG A 399 -4.66 -16.63 -15.40
CA ARG A 399 -4.76 -16.01 -14.06
C ARG A 399 -4.87 -17.07 -12.96
N ALA A 400 -5.77 -18.04 -13.12
CA ALA A 400 -5.93 -19.15 -12.18
C ALA A 400 -4.65 -20.01 -12.06
N ALA A 401 -3.98 -20.30 -13.18
CA ALA A 401 -2.70 -21.02 -13.17
C ALA A 401 -1.57 -20.24 -12.47
N LEU A 402 -1.54 -18.91 -12.62
CA LEU A 402 -0.58 -18.04 -11.96
C LEU A 402 -0.80 -17.98 -10.43
N VAL A 403 -2.05 -17.88 -9.97
CA VAL A 403 -2.38 -17.94 -8.54
C VAL A 403 -2.06 -19.33 -7.97
N ALA A 404 -2.41 -20.40 -8.69
CA ALA A 404 -2.14 -21.79 -8.27
C ALA A 404 -0.65 -22.19 -8.28
N SER A 405 0.21 -21.41 -8.92
CA SER A 405 1.68 -21.60 -8.91
C SER A 405 2.43 -20.57 -8.05
N SER A 406 1.71 -19.68 -7.37
CA SER A 406 2.27 -18.67 -6.47
C SER A 406 2.88 -19.29 -5.22
N PRO A 407 4.07 -18.82 -4.74
CA PRO A 407 4.66 -19.29 -3.50
C PRO A 407 3.89 -18.86 -2.25
N LEU A 408 2.88 -17.99 -2.38
CA LEU A 408 2.01 -17.55 -1.28
C LEU A 408 0.69 -18.35 -1.18
N LEU A 409 0.49 -19.33 -2.07
CA LEU A 409 -0.68 -20.21 -2.04
C LEU A 409 -0.80 -20.98 -0.72
N GLY A 410 -1.99 -20.96 -0.14
CA GLY A 410 -2.30 -21.53 1.17
C GLY A 410 -1.95 -20.62 2.36
N ARG A 411 -1.23 -19.50 2.15
CA ARG A 411 -0.89 -18.55 3.21
C ARG A 411 -2.01 -17.54 3.44
N TYR A 412 -2.40 -16.79 2.41
CA TYR A 412 -3.39 -15.70 2.52
C TYR A 412 -4.82 -16.13 2.16
N ASP A 413 -4.97 -17.24 1.43
CA ASP A 413 -6.24 -17.72 0.88
C ASP A 413 -7.24 -18.21 1.94
N LYS A 414 -6.76 -18.44 3.17
CA LYS A 414 -7.60 -18.83 4.31
C LYS A 414 -7.51 -17.74 5.38
N PRO A 415 -8.65 -17.18 5.84
CA PRO A 415 -8.63 -16.31 7.00
C PRO A 415 -8.19 -17.10 8.24
N VAL A 416 -7.46 -16.46 9.14
CA VAL A 416 -7.07 -17.02 10.43
C VAL A 416 -7.90 -16.36 11.51
N ASP A 417 -8.76 -17.15 12.13
CA ASP A 417 -9.56 -16.75 13.29
C ASP A 417 -8.73 -16.98 14.58
N ARG A 418 -8.60 -15.95 15.41
CA ARG A 418 -7.88 -15.99 16.70
C ARG A 418 -8.69 -15.25 17.75
N GLU A 419 -8.56 -15.69 19.00
CA GLU A 419 -9.12 -15.01 20.17
C GLU A 419 -8.80 -13.51 20.14
N SER A 420 -9.85 -12.72 19.90
CA SER A 420 -9.86 -11.31 19.56
C SER A 420 -10.49 -10.48 20.68
N ALA A 421 -10.64 -9.16 20.47
CA ALA A 421 -11.41 -8.33 21.38
C ALA A 421 -12.89 -8.74 21.44
N TYR A 422 -13.47 -9.26 20.36
CA TYR A 422 -14.84 -9.75 20.35
C TYR A 422 -15.01 -10.93 21.31
N GLU A 423 -14.27 -12.03 21.15
CA GLU A 423 -14.40 -13.22 22.02
C GLU A 423 -14.10 -12.88 23.47
N VAL A 424 -13.00 -12.16 23.75
CA VAL A 424 -12.61 -11.81 25.12
C VAL A 424 -13.68 -10.95 25.81
N LEU A 425 -14.26 -9.97 25.11
CA LEU A 425 -15.29 -9.09 25.67
C LEU A 425 -16.68 -9.75 25.72
N MET A 426 -16.94 -10.81 24.95
CA MET A 426 -18.16 -11.62 25.07
C MET A 426 -18.04 -12.61 26.23
N ALA A 427 -16.92 -13.32 26.36
CA ALA A 427 -16.65 -14.20 27.50
C ALA A 427 -16.69 -13.43 28.84
N ARG A 428 -16.13 -12.21 28.89
CA ARG A 428 -16.23 -11.31 30.07
C ARG A 428 -17.68 -10.93 30.44
N LYS A 429 -18.63 -10.94 29.49
CA LYS A 429 -20.07 -10.66 29.77
C LYS A 429 -20.82 -11.90 30.25
N GLU A 430 -20.52 -13.07 29.68
CA GLU A 430 -21.11 -14.34 30.12
C GLU A 430 -20.67 -14.70 31.54
N LEU A 431 -19.44 -14.31 31.91
CA LEU A 431 -18.90 -14.36 33.28
C LEU A 431 -19.35 -13.17 34.15
N GLY A 432 -20.56 -12.65 33.93
CA GLY A 432 -21.14 -11.53 34.68
C GLY A 432 -21.24 -11.80 36.19
N PRO A 433 -21.33 -10.73 37.03
CA PRO A 433 -20.92 -10.73 38.44
C PRO A 433 -21.71 -11.71 39.33
N THR A 434 -21.25 -12.96 39.35
CA THR A 434 -21.74 -14.07 40.18
C THR A 434 -20.71 -14.40 41.26
N GLY A 435 -20.26 -13.34 41.93
CA GLY A 435 -19.22 -13.36 42.96
C GLY A 435 -19.59 -12.66 44.27
N GLU A 436 -20.82 -12.13 44.40
CA GLU A 436 -21.33 -11.71 45.70
C GLU A 436 -21.70 -12.93 46.55
N THR A 437 -21.14 -12.98 47.75
CA THR A 437 -21.23 -14.09 48.69
C THR A 437 -22.67 -14.36 49.13
N ALA A 438 -23.20 -15.53 48.78
CA ALA A 438 -24.24 -16.15 49.60
C ALA A 438 -23.67 -16.42 51.01
N PRO A 439 -24.44 -16.20 52.09
CA PRO A 439 -23.92 -16.26 53.46
C PRO A 439 -23.51 -17.68 53.87
N THR A 440 -22.51 -17.76 54.73
CA THR A 440 -21.94 -19.00 55.26
C THR A 440 -22.94 -19.82 56.07
N ALA A 441 -23.05 -21.11 55.75
CA ALA A 441 -23.67 -22.13 56.60
C ALA A 441 -22.81 -23.41 56.58
N GLU A 442 -22.12 -23.63 57.72
CA GLU A 442 -21.57 -24.90 58.23
C GLU A 442 -20.65 -25.77 57.33
N GLU A 443 -19.37 -25.89 57.74
CA GLU A 443 -18.54 -27.05 57.39
C GLU A 443 -19.07 -28.31 58.11
N PRO A 444 -18.76 -29.51 57.59
CA PRO A 444 -17.64 -30.21 58.26
C PRO A 444 -16.71 -31.04 57.34
N SER A 445 -15.53 -31.35 57.92
CA SER A 445 -14.62 -32.46 57.59
C SER A 445 -13.63 -32.31 56.42
N PHE A 446 -12.41 -31.91 56.75
CA PHE A 446 -11.22 -31.91 55.88
C PHE A 446 -10.54 -33.30 55.77
N THR A 447 -11.25 -34.34 55.36
CA THR A 447 -10.63 -35.62 54.89
C THR A 447 -11.57 -36.38 53.96
N ASP A 448 -11.37 -36.25 52.63
CA ASP A 448 -11.53 -37.29 51.58
C ASP A 448 -11.76 -36.69 50.17
N LYS A 449 -10.66 -36.35 49.45
CA LYS A 449 -10.61 -36.29 47.97
C LYS A 449 -9.21 -36.02 47.34
N ALA A 450 -8.11 -36.33 48.04
CA ALA A 450 -6.75 -36.09 47.55
C ALA A 450 -6.32 -36.93 46.32
N GLY A 451 -7.18 -37.81 45.79
CA GLY A 451 -6.83 -38.79 44.75
C GLY A 451 -7.20 -38.44 43.29
N ALA A 452 -7.85 -37.30 43.02
CA ALA A 452 -8.53 -37.08 41.72
C ALA A 452 -8.21 -35.76 40.98
N PHE A 453 -7.20 -34.98 41.41
CA PHE A 453 -6.95 -33.62 40.86
C PHE A 453 -5.64 -33.46 40.06
N LEU A 454 -4.80 -34.50 39.96
CA LEU A 454 -3.44 -34.41 39.38
C LEU A 454 -3.34 -34.77 37.88
N GLY A 455 -4.34 -34.41 37.07
CA GLY A 455 -4.28 -34.72 35.62
C GLY A 455 -5.34 -34.06 34.74
N THR A 456 -5.10 -32.80 34.34
CA THR A 456 -5.45 -32.23 33.00
C THR A 456 -5.23 -30.71 32.93
N THR A 457 -5.51 -29.98 34.01
CA THR A 457 -5.63 -28.50 34.01
C THR A 457 -4.29 -27.76 34.01
N ALA A 458 -3.32 -28.16 34.85
CA ALA A 458 -2.05 -27.45 35.01
C ALA A 458 -1.24 -27.29 33.71
N GLY A 459 -1.27 -28.31 32.84
CA GLY A 459 -0.51 -28.31 31.58
C GLY A 459 -1.03 -27.34 30.50
N LYS A 460 -2.29 -26.86 30.61
CA LYS A 460 -2.84 -25.86 29.68
C LYS A 460 -2.52 -24.43 30.14
N ALA A 461 -2.73 -24.13 31.41
CA ALA A 461 -2.50 -22.79 31.97
C ALA A 461 -1.03 -22.35 31.93
N LEU A 462 -0.09 -23.28 32.16
CA LEU A 462 1.34 -22.95 32.06
C LEU A 462 1.78 -22.68 30.61
N LYS A 463 1.14 -23.35 29.63
CA LYS A 463 1.46 -23.19 28.22
C LYS A 463 0.97 -21.85 27.66
N SER A 464 -0.25 -21.42 28.01
CA SER A 464 -0.74 -20.08 27.63
C SER A 464 0.10 -18.98 28.25
N ALA A 465 0.46 -19.09 29.54
CA ALA A 465 1.32 -18.11 30.22
C ALA A 465 2.69 -17.94 29.56
N MET A 466 3.37 -19.04 29.19
CA MET A 466 4.65 -18.96 28.46
C MET A 466 4.50 -18.34 27.06
N GLN A 467 3.40 -18.64 26.34
CA GLN A 467 3.14 -18.06 25.02
C GLN A 467 2.74 -16.57 25.10
N GLN A 468 2.10 -16.11 26.18
CA GLN A 468 1.86 -14.69 26.42
C GLN A 468 3.16 -13.93 26.73
N ALA A 469 4.01 -14.47 27.61
CA ALA A 469 5.30 -13.85 27.96
C ALA A 469 6.22 -13.68 26.73
N ALA A 470 6.32 -14.71 25.88
CA ALA A 470 7.09 -14.65 24.63
C ALA A 470 6.51 -13.60 23.65
N ASN A 471 5.19 -13.44 23.60
CA ASN A 471 4.53 -12.47 22.73
C ASN A 471 4.66 -11.02 23.20
N GLN A 472 4.80 -10.76 24.50
CA GLN A 472 4.92 -9.40 25.02
C GLN A 472 6.30 -8.76 24.75
N MET A 473 7.39 -9.52 24.91
CA MET A 473 8.75 -8.97 24.78
C MET A 473 9.09 -8.43 23.38
N GLY A 474 8.46 -8.96 22.32
CA GLY A 474 8.69 -8.45 20.95
C GLY A 474 7.96 -7.14 20.61
N ARG A 475 6.88 -6.79 21.34
CA ARG A 475 5.91 -5.77 20.86
C ARG A 475 6.14 -4.37 21.43
N GLN A 476 6.76 -4.24 22.61
CA GLN A 476 6.94 -2.94 23.28
C GLN A 476 7.89 -1.96 22.55
N LEU A 477 8.68 -2.43 21.58
CA LEU A 477 9.60 -1.58 20.80
C LEU A 477 9.00 -1.02 19.50
N VAL A 478 7.87 -1.54 19.02
CA VAL A 478 7.46 -1.36 17.61
C VAL A 478 6.62 -0.09 17.35
N ARG A 479 5.76 0.34 18.29
CA ARG A 479 4.82 1.47 18.08
C ARG A 479 5.11 2.75 18.88
N GLY A 480 6.21 2.80 19.62
CA GLY A 480 6.47 3.91 20.57
C GLY A 480 6.73 5.29 19.94
N LEU A 481 7.19 5.35 18.69
CA LEU A 481 7.80 6.57 18.14
C LEU A 481 6.81 7.63 17.64
N LEU A 482 5.65 7.25 17.09
CA LEU A 482 4.61 8.23 16.70
C LEU A 482 3.98 8.94 17.92
N GLY A 483 3.88 8.28 19.07
CA GLY A 483 3.42 8.91 20.31
C GLY A 483 4.42 9.92 20.88
N SER A 484 5.72 9.60 20.80
CA SER A 484 6.80 10.41 21.39
C SER A 484 7.02 11.79 20.74
N LEU A 485 6.59 11.98 19.48
CA LEU A 485 6.79 13.24 18.75
C LEU A 485 5.82 14.37 19.13
N LEU A 486 4.84 14.12 20.02
CA LEU A 486 3.83 15.10 20.44
C LEU A 486 4.13 15.81 21.78
N GLY A 487 5.25 15.54 22.44
CA GLY A 487 5.57 16.09 23.77
C GLY A 487 6.99 16.62 23.94
N GLY A 488 7.29 17.83 23.45
CA GLY A 488 8.69 18.28 23.35
C GLY A 488 9.02 19.78 23.27
N SER A 489 8.17 20.71 23.76
CA SER A 489 8.58 22.14 23.82
C SER A 489 7.98 22.93 25.00
N LYS A 490 8.61 22.80 26.18
CA LYS A 490 8.51 23.78 27.29
C LYS A 490 9.72 23.65 28.24
N ARG A 491 10.78 24.43 27.97
CA ARG A 491 11.72 25.00 28.99
C ARG A 491 12.85 25.82 28.33
N LYS A 492 12.65 27.13 28.22
CA LYS A 492 13.16 28.07 29.23
C LYS A 492 12.10 29.12 29.50
#